data_AF-A0A1W9MA58-F1
#
_entry.id   AF-A0A1W9MA58-F1
#
_cell.length_a   1.000
_cell.length_b   1.000
_cell.length_c   1.000
_cell.angle_alpha   90.00
_cell.angle_beta   90.00
_cell.angle_gamma   90.00
#
_symmetry.space_group_name_H-M   'P 1'
#
loop_
_entity.id
_entity.type
_entity.pdbx_description
1 polymer ?
#
loop_
_entity_poly.entity_id
_entity_poly.type
_entity_poly.pdbx_seq_one_letter_code
_entity_poly.pdbx_strand_id
1 'polypeptide(L)'
;MTMQGWIEYYLPDWRQRCSEWRSAFKRRLRNIQFQIVKLCVQFLAAVLCFMLVFGMVNYFWFTFRHTPAGGIFLSRNPSGALSAIFAVIAGNNLVLLAYLFTLDTAISCLLLGLVCQFFAITRYLYTGRGLIIRLFWYCLCAAVTSLDLLQAGNQFDFTTSFVLNFVPASCLSGVCLEFTSLLLPEIWMVFRLRELRQVIRIARIRNGRSGDGHM
;
A
#
# COMPACT_ATOMS: atom_id res chain seq x y z
N MET A 1 -53.58 3.47 12.91
CA MET A 1 -52.53 2.46 13.16
C MET A 1 -51.92 2.70 14.53
N THR A 2 -52.00 1.74 15.45
CA THR A 2 -51.42 1.87 16.80
C THR A 2 -49.90 1.72 16.77
N MET A 3 -49.21 2.35 17.73
CA MET A 3 -47.74 2.32 17.84
C MET A 3 -47.17 0.88 17.90
N GLN A 4 -47.95 -0.07 18.43
CA GLN A 4 -47.61 -1.50 18.47
C GLN A 4 -47.57 -2.16 17.08
N GLY A 5 -48.48 -1.79 16.17
CA GLY A 5 -48.49 -2.33 14.80
C GLY A 5 -47.28 -1.90 13.97
N TRP A 6 -46.71 -0.71 14.25
CA TRP A 6 -45.46 -0.25 13.63
C TRP A 6 -44.25 -1.05 14.13
N ILE A 7 -44.25 -1.47 15.39
CA ILE A 7 -43.15 -2.24 15.97
C ILE A 7 -43.11 -3.65 15.36
N GLU A 8 -44.25 -4.33 15.27
CA GLU A 8 -44.32 -5.69 14.70
C GLU A 8 -44.01 -5.74 13.20
N TYR A 9 -44.41 -4.74 12.43
CA TYR A 9 -44.19 -4.74 10.98
C TYR A 9 -42.72 -4.49 10.60
N TYR A 10 -42.02 -3.63 11.35
CA TYR A 10 -40.63 -3.27 11.03
C TYR A 10 -39.58 -4.18 11.69
N LEU A 11 -39.87 -4.83 12.82
CA LEU A 11 -38.91 -5.71 13.51
C LEU A 11 -38.29 -6.82 12.64
N PRO A 12 -39.05 -7.57 11.82
CA PRO A 12 -38.49 -8.66 11.02
C PRO A 12 -37.53 -8.15 9.92
N ASP A 13 -37.85 -7.02 9.27
CA ASP A 13 -37.01 -6.41 8.24
C ASP A 13 -35.68 -5.87 8.84
N TRP A 14 -35.72 -5.31 10.05
CA TRP A 14 -34.50 -4.91 10.76
C TRP A 14 -33.61 -6.10 11.16
N ARG A 15 -34.21 -7.21 11.59
CA ARG A 15 -33.46 -8.41 11.98
C ARG A 15 -32.79 -9.07 10.77
N GLN A 16 -33.46 -9.10 9.62
CA GLN A 16 -32.91 -9.59 8.36
C GLN A 16 -31.76 -8.69 7.85
N ARG A 17 -31.92 -7.37 7.86
CA ARG A 17 -30.82 -6.46 7.52
C ARG A 17 -29.63 -6.64 8.46
N CYS A 18 -29.85 -6.74 9.77
CA CYS A 18 -28.76 -6.97 10.72
C CYS A 18 -28.00 -8.28 10.46
N SER A 19 -28.68 -9.36 10.06
CA SER A 19 -28.01 -10.62 9.73
C SER A 19 -27.21 -10.54 8.42
N GLU A 20 -27.75 -9.86 7.40
CA GLU A 20 -27.05 -9.56 6.14
C GLU A 20 -25.80 -8.71 6.38
N TRP A 21 -25.93 -7.61 7.14
CA TRP A 21 -24.81 -6.75 7.54
C TRP A 21 -23.75 -7.53 8.31
N ARG A 22 -24.16 -8.40 9.25
CA ARG A 22 -23.22 -9.25 10.01
C ARG A 22 -22.48 -10.23 9.08
N SER A 23 -23.17 -10.79 8.09
CA SER A 23 -22.55 -11.70 7.12
C SER A 23 -21.58 -10.97 6.18
N ALA A 24 -21.96 -9.79 5.69
CA ALA A 24 -21.11 -8.94 4.85
C ALA A 24 -19.88 -8.44 5.62
N PHE A 25 -20.06 -8.04 6.88
CA PHE A 25 -18.97 -7.65 7.76
C PHE A 25 -18.00 -8.79 8.02
N LYS A 26 -18.50 -10.01 8.33
CA LYS A 26 -17.65 -11.20 8.50
C LYS A 26 -16.86 -11.53 7.22
N ARG A 27 -17.46 -11.44 6.04
CA ARG A 27 -16.75 -11.64 4.76
C ARG A 27 -15.65 -10.60 4.57
N ARG A 28 -15.95 -9.32 4.84
CA ARG A 28 -14.96 -8.24 4.74
C ARG A 28 -13.80 -8.42 5.71
N LEU A 29 -14.09 -8.81 6.96
CA LEU A 29 -13.07 -9.09 7.97
C LEU A 29 -12.14 -10.23 7.54
N ARG A 30 -12.70 -11.31 6.99
CA ARG A 30 -11.93 -12.45 6.47
C ARG A 30 -11.02 -12.05 5.31
N ASN A 31 -11.51 -11.21 4.40
CA ASN A 31 -10.70 -10.70 3.29
C ASN A 31 -9.55 -9.81 3.78
N ILE A 32 -9.80 -8.97 4.80
CA ILE A 32 -8.74 -8.16 5.43
C ILE A 32 -7.69 -9.07 6.07
N GLN A 33 -8.11 -10.08 6.84
CA GLN A 33 -7.18 -11.05 7.45
C GLN A 33 -6.30 -11.75 6.41
N PHE A 34 -6.90 -12.23 5.31
CA PHE A 34 -6.15 -12.86 4.21
C PHE A 34 -5.11 -11.91 3.61
N GLN A 35 -5.46 -10.63 3.46
CA GLN A 35 -4.57 -9.63 2.88
C GLN A 35 -3.45 -9.20 3.84
N ILE A 36 -3.71 -9.20 5.16
CA ILE A 36 -2.65 -9.03 6.16
C ILE A 36 -1.64 -10.17 6.05
N VAL A 37 -2.10 -11.42 5.96
CA VAL A 37 -1.21 -12.57 5.78
C VAL A 37 -0.41 -12.44 4.48
N LYS A 38 -1.06 -12.05 3.38
CA LYS A 38 -0.40 -11.79 2.10
C LYS A 38 0.67 -10.70 2.21
N LEU A 39 0.36 -9.60 2.91
CA LEU A 39 1.31 -8.52 3.16
C LEU A 39 2.51 -9.00 3.98
N CYS A 40 2.29 -9.77 5.05
CA CYS A 40 3.37 -10.33 5.87
C CYS A 40 4.27 -11.28 5.07
N VAL A 41 3.68 -12.15 4.25
CA VAL A 41 4.44 -13.07 3.38
C VAL A 41 5.25 -12.28 2.35
N GLN A 42 4.64 -11.28 1.72
CA GLN A 42 5.31 -10.45 0.72
C GLN A 42 6.41 -9.59 1.35
N PHE A 43 6.22 -9.11 2.58
CA PHE A 43 7.22 -8.40 3.36
C PHE A 43 8.43 -9.28 3.64
N LEU A 44 8.21 -10.50 4.14
CA LEU A 44 9.29 -11.45 4.38
C LEU A 44 10.03 -11.78 3.08
N ALA A 45 9.29 -12.02 1.99
CA ALA A 45 9.86 -12.27 0.68
C ALA A 45 10.69 -11.07 0.17
N ALA A 46 10.24 -9.84 0.41
CA ALA A 46 10.95 -8.62 0.03
C ALA A 46 12.26 -8.48 0.83
N VAL A 47 12.24 -8.73 2.14
CA VAL A 47 13.46 -8.74 2.97
C VAL A 47 14.46 -9.79 2.46
N LEU A 48 13.99 -11.01 2.16
CA LEU A 48 14.85 -12.07 1.63
C LEU A 48 15.41 -11.73 0.24
N CYS A 49 14.58 -11.18 -0.65
CA CYS A 49 15.02 -10.74 -1.98
C CYS A 49 16.05 -9.61 -1.88
N PHE A 50 15.82 -8.64 -0.98
CA PHE A 50 16.80 -7.59 -0.70
C PHE A 50 18.12 -8.19 -0.26
N MET A 51 18.10 -9.07 0.75
CA MET A 51 19.32 -9.71 1.26
C MET A 51 20.05 -10.50 0.17
N LEU A 52 19.34 -11.22 -0.68
CA LEU A 52 19.92 -12.02 -1.76
C LEU A 52 20.55 -11.13 -2.83
N VAL A 53 19.82 -10.11 -3.32
CA VAL A 53 20.32 -9.18 -4.34
C VAL A 53 21.53 -8.42 -3.82
N PHE A 54 21.44 -7.85 -2.61
CA PHE A 54 22.56 -7.12 -2.01
C PHE A 54 23.73 -8.03 -1.64
N GLY A 55 23.46 -9.25 -1.20
CA GLY A 55 24.49 -10.26 -0.96
C GLY A 55 25.26 -10.60 -2.24
N MET A 56 24.56 -10.80 -3.36
CA MET A 56 25.18 -11.03 -4.66
C MET A 56 26.01 -9.84 -5.14
N VAL A 57 25.48 -8.62 -5.02
CA VAL A 57 26.21 -7.40 -5.38
C VAL A 57 27.48 -7.26 -4.55
N ASN A 58 27.39 -7.49 -3.24
CA ASN A 58 28.56 -7.44 -2.35
C ASN A 58 29.60 -8.51 -2.71
N TYR A 59 29.15 -9.73 -3.04
CA TYR A 59 30.04 -10.81 -3.49
C TYR A 59 30.74 -10.46 -4.80
N PHE A 60 29.99 -10.05 -5.85
CA PHE A 60 30.57 -9.66 -7.13
C PHE A 60 31.55 -8.51 -6.99
N TRP A 61 31.23 -7.54 -6.14
CA TRP A 61 32.10 -6.41 -5.87
C TRP A 61 33.39 -6.84 -5.15
N PHE A 62 33.28 -7.68 -4.13
CA PHE A 62 34.44 -8.26 -3.45
C PHE A 62 35.36 -8.97 -4.45
N THR A 63 34.80 -9.85 -5.30
CA THR A 63 35.57 -10.53 -6.35
C THR A 63 36.17 -9.54 -7.34
N PHE A 64 35.42 -8.53 -7.78
CA PHE A 64 35.89 -7.51 -8.73
C PHE A 64 37.09 -6.73 -8.20
N ARG A 65 37.10 -6.34 -6.92
CA ARG A 65 38.21 -5.62 -6.29
C ARG A 65 39.54 -6.39 -6.33
N HIS A 66 39.48 -7.72 -6.32
CA HIS A 66 40.66 -8.58 -6.41
C HIS A 66 41.15 -8.80 -7.85
N THR A 67 40.45 -8.29 -8.86
CA THR A 67 40.89 -8.37 -10.26
C THR A 67 41.83 -7.21 -10.64
N PRO A 68 42.72 -7.38 -11.64
CA PRO A 68 43.59 -6.30 -12.12
C PRO A 68 42.80 -5.09 -12.64
N ALA A 69 41.68 -5.33 -13.32
CA ALA A 69 40.77 -4.28 -13.78
C ALA A 69 40.15 -3.51 -12.61
N GLY A 70 39.73 -4.22 -11.55
CA GLY A 70 39.22 -3.60 -10.32
C GLY A 70 40.25 -2.72 -9.61
N GLY A 71 41.52 -3.16 -9.54
CA GLY A 71 42.61 -2.36 -8.98
C GLY A 71 42.89 -1.08 -9.76
N ILE A 72 42.85 -1.14 -11.10
CA ILE A 72 42.98 0.05 -11.97
C ILE A 72 41.76 0.97 -11.82
N PHE A 73 40.56 0.41 -11.69
CA PHE A 73 39.34 1.18 -11.50
C PHE A 73 39.33 1.93 -10.16
N LEU A 74 39.72 1.26 -9.07
CA LEU A 74 39.82 1.83 -7.73
C LEU A 74 40.88 2.95 -7.65
N SER A 75 42.00 2.79 -8.35
CA SER A 75 43.05 3.83 -8.37
C SER A 75 42.68 5.06 -9.18
N ARG A 76 41.78 4.93 -10.18
CA ARG A 76 41.31 6.06 -11.02
C ARG A 76 40.07 6.76 -10.48
N ASN A 77 39.23 6.09 -9.70
CA ASN A 77 38.01 6.65 -9.12
C ASN A 77 37.99 6.49 -7.59
N PRO A 78 38.73 7.34 -6.85
CA PRO A 78 38.76 7.32 -5.40
C PRO A 78 37.46 7.85 -4.76
N SER A 79 36.52 8.37 -5.56
CA SER A 79 35.30 9.01 -5.09
C SER A 79 34.34 8.01 -4.41
N GLY A 80 34.52 7.91 -3.08
CA GLY A 80 33.55 7.91 -1.98
C GLY A 80 32.14 7.29 -2.16
N ALA A 81 31.41 7.67 -3.19
CA ALA A 81 29.97 7.40 -3.31
C ALA A 81 29.67 5.90 -3.35
N LEU A 82 30.44 5.12 -4.12
CA LEU A 82 30.34 3.66 -4.14
C LEU A 82 30.83 3.04 -2.82
N SER A 83 31.91 3.56 -2.24
CA SER A 83 32.42 3.06 -0.96
C SER A 83 31.48 3.33 0.22
N ALA A 84 30.62 4.35 0.19
CA ALA A 84 29.66 4.64 1.25
C ALA A 84 28.53 3.60 1.30
N ILE A 85 27.97 3.22 0.14
CA ILE A 85 26.96 2.14 0.03
C ILE A 85 27.53 0.84 0.61
N PHE A 86 28.77 0.53 0.26
CA PHE A 86 29.41 -0.72 0.63
C PHE A 86 30.07 -0.71 2.02
N ALA A 87 30.42 0.45 2.57
CA ALA A 87 30.86 0.59 3.97
C ALA A 87 29.70 0.34 4.94
N VAL A 88 28.49 0.78 4.59
CA VAL A 88 27.27 0.44 5.35
C VAL A 88 26.98 -1.05 5.26
N ILE A 89 27.14 -1.67 4.08
CA ILE A 89 26.93 -3.12 3.90
C ILE A 89 27.98 -3.96 4.66
N ALA A 90 29.22 -3.48 4.76
CA ALA A 90 30.29 -4.17 5.48
C ALA A 90 30.26 -3.95 7.00
N GLY A 91 29.70 -2.81 7.47
CA GLY A 91 29.67 -2.43 8.88
C GLY A 91 28.38 -2.78 9.63
N ASN A 92 27.23 -2.89 8.95
CA ASN A 92 25.94 -3.17 9.57
C ASN A 92 25.45 -4.60 9.30
N ASN A 93 24.69 -5.15 10.25
CA ASN A 93 23.94 -6.39 10.05
C ASN A 93 23.02 -6.26 8.82
N LEU A 94 23.37 -6.94 7.71
CA LEU A 94 22.62 -6.93 6.44
C LEU A 94 21.12 -7.23 6.67
N VAL A 95 20.82 -8.11 7.62
CA VAL A 95 19.45 -8.45 8.03
C VAL A 95 18.70 -7.25 8.59
N LEU A 96 19.33 -6.49 9.49
CA LEU A 96 18.74 -5.31 10.10
C LEU A 96 18.54 -4.21 9.06
N LEU A 97 19.52 -4.01 8.18
CA LEU A 97 19.45 -3.05 7.09
C LEU A 97 18.30 -3.40 6.13
N ALA A 98 18.23 -4.65 5.68
CA ALA A 98 17.16 -5.14 4.81
C ALA A 98 15.79 -4.96 5.45
N TYR A 99 15.66 -5.28 6.74
CA TYR A 99 14.42 -5.09 7.49
C TYR A 99 14.01 -3.62 7.55
N LEU A 100 14.92 -2.70 7.91
CA LEU A 100 14.63 -1.27 8.04
C LEU A 100 14.23 -0.65 6.70
N PHE A 101 14.99 -0.90 5.62
CA PHE A 101 14.66 -0.40 4.29
C PHE A 101 13.32 -0.97 3.78
N THR A 102 13.05 -2.25 4.03
CA THR A 102 11.79 -2.87 3.63
C THR A 102 10.60 -2.32 4.43
N LEU A 103 10.79 -2.06 5.72
CA LEU A 103 9.78 -1.45 6.60
C LEU A 103 9.46 -0.02 6.18
N ASP A 104 10.48 0.79 5.95
CA ASP A 104 10.32 2.17 5.49
C ASP A 104 9.61 2.21 4.13
N THR A 105 10.00 1.31 3.23
CA THR A 105 9.32 1.14 1.94
C THR A 105 7.87 0.70 2.08
N ALA A 106 7.57 -0.23 2.99
CA ALA A 106 6.21 -0.66 3.25
C ALA A 106 5.32 0.50 3.75
N ILE A 107 5.83 1.31 4.68
CA ILE A 107 5.13 2.48 5.22
C ILE A 107 4.87 3.50 4.11
N SER A 108 5.90 3.85 3.34
CA SER A 108 5.77 4.80 2.23
C SER A 108 4.79 4.31 1.16
N CYS A 109 4.81 3.01 0.80
CA CYS A 109 3.84 2.43 -0.13
C CYS A 109 2.41 2.48 0.40
N LEU A 110 2.21 2.27 1.71
CA LEU A 110 0.89 2.39 2.34
C LEU A 110 0.42 3.85 2.35
N LEU A 111 1.27 4.80 2.73
CA LEU A 111 0.95 6.23 2.71
C LEU A 111 0.58 6.69 1.30
N LEU A 112 1.36 6.30 0.30
CA LEU A 112 1.06 6.60 -1.09
C LEU A 112 -0.28 6.00 -1.52
N GLY A 113 -0.57 4.75 -1.13
CA GLY A 113 -1.86 4.12 -1.38
C GLY A 113 -3.03 4.86 -0.74
N LEU A 114 -2.87 5.35 0.48
CA LEU A 114 -3.87 6.19 1.16
C LEU A 114 -4.14 7.49 0.39
N VAL A 115 -3.08 8.17 -0.04
CA VAL A 115 -3.19 9.40 -0.85
C VAL A 115 -3.89 9.11 -2.18
N CYS A 116 -3.54 8.01 -2.85
CA CYS A 116 -4.15 7.62 -4.12
C CYS A 116 -5.64 7.29 -3.97
N GLN A 117 -6.03 6.65 -2.86
CA GLN A 117 -7.43 6.39 -2.53
C GLN A 117 -8.20 7.68 -2.22
N PHE A 118 -7.56 8.62 -1.51
CA PHE A 118 -8.17 9.91 -1.17
C PHE A 118 -8.52 10.71 -2.43
N PHE A 119 -7.60 10.78 -3.40
CA PHE A 119 -7.81 11.49 -4.67
C PHE A 119 -8.57 10.68 -5.74
N ALA A 120 -8.99 9.45 -5.43
CA ALA A 120 -9.63 8.51 -6.38
C ALA A 120 -8.80 8.26 -7.66
N ILE A 121 -7.48 8.42 -7.58
CA ILE A 121 -6.53 8.26 -8.70
C ILE A 121 -6.34 6.77 -9.03
N THR A 122 -6.54 5.90 -8.04
CA THR A 122 -6.45 4.44 -8.17
C THR A 122 -7.31 3.91 -9.32
N ARG A 123 -8.48 4.50 -9.60
CA ARG A 123 -9.36 4.03 -10.68
C ARG A 123 -8.86 4.31 -12.10
N TYR A 124 -7.93 5.25 -12.26
CA TYR A 124 -7.33 5.59 -13.57
C TYR A 124 -5.96 4.92 -13.75
N LEU A 125 -5.20 4.76 -12.67
CA LEU A 125 -3.83 4.26 -12.72
C LEU A 125 -3.67 2.81 -12.26
N TYR A 126 -4.62 2.20 -11.56
CA TYR A 126 -4.50 0.81 -11.07
C TYR A 126 -5.12 -0.23 -12.03
N THR A 127 -6.10 0.20 -12.83
CA THR A 127 -6.80 -0.63 -13.82
C THR A 127 -5.94 -0.94 -15.04
N GLY A 128 -4.85 -0.21 -15.23
CA GLY A 128 -3.85 -0.50 -16.24
C GLY A 128 -2.98 -1.70 -15.84
N ARG A 129 -3.34 -2.89 -16.32
CA ARG A 129 -2.53 -4.14 -16.17
C ARG A 129 -1.17 -4.09 -16.90
N GLY A 130 -0.75 -2.93 -17.39
CA GLY A 130 0.49 -2.74 -18.14
C GLY A 130 1.72 -2.72 -17.24
N LEU A 131 2.78 -3.37 -17.70
CA LEU A 131 4.08 -3.41 -17.00
C LEU A 131 4.65 -1.99 -16.78
N ILE A 132 4.44 -1.08 -17.74
CA ILE A 132 4.88 0.33 -17.68
C ILE A 132 4.26 1.06 -16.48
N ILE A 133 2.97 0.85 -16.24
CA ILE A 133 2.26 1.51 -15.13
C ILE A 133 2.74 0.97 -13.80
N ARG A 134 3.04 -0.33 -13.72
CA ARG A 134 3.66 -0.92 -12.53
C ARG A 134 5.05 -0.36 -12.26
N LEU A 135 5.89 -0.26 -13.29
CA LEU A 135 7.22 0.36 -13.17
C LEU A 135 7.12 1.81 -12.70
N PHE A 136 6.16 2.58 -13.22
CA PHE A 136 5.92 3.94 -12.76
C PHE A 136 5.64 3.98 -11.24
N TRP A 137 4.78 3.10 -10.74
CA TRP A 137 4.53 2.99 -9.29
C TRP A 137 5.75 2.55 -8.50
N TYR A 138 6.56 1.62 -9.03
CA TYR A 138 7.79 1.18 -8.37
C TYR A 138 8.78 2.33 -8.22
N CYS A 139 9.01 3.07 -9.31
CA CYS A 139 9.85 4.25 -9.31
C CYS A 139 9.30 5.32 -8.37
N LEU A 140 7.98 5.55 -8.36
CA LEU A 140 7.39 6.58 -7.52
C LEU A 140 7.48 6.21 -6.03
N CYS A 141 7.21 4.96 -5.66
CA CYS A 141 7.42 4.47 -4.30
C CYS A 141 8.90 4.57 -3.87
N ALA A 142 9.82 4.15 -4.72
CA ALA A 142 11.26 4.22 -4.45
C ALA A 142 11.78 5.66 -4.35
N ALA A 143 11.21 6.58 -5.14
CA ALA A 143 11.54 8.00 -5.07
C ALA A 143 11.04 8.61 -3.75
N VAL A 144 9.80 8.33 -3.35
CA VAL A 144 9.23 8.83 -2.08
C VAL A 144 10.04 8.35 -0.88
N THR A 145 10.37 7.06 -0.81
CA THR A 145 11.20 6.53 0.29
C THR A 145 12.60 7.13 0.30
N SER A 146 13.20 7.32 -0.87
CA SER A 146 14.53 7.95 -0.96
C SER A 146 14.53 9.41 -0.51
N LEU A 147 13.44 10.15 -0.73
CA LEU A 147 13.28 11.51 -0.21
C LEU A 147 13.09 11.52 1.31
N ASP A 148 12.31 10.58 1.84
CA ASP A 148 12.08 10.46 3.28
C ASP A 148 13.38 10.15 4.03
N LEU A 149 14.17 9.20 3.51
CA LEU A 149 15.49 8.86 4.03
C LEU A 149 16.50 10.02 3.95
N LEU A 150 16.43 10.83 2.89
CA LEU A 150 17.28 12.00 2.74
C LEU A 150 16.93 13.08 3.78
N GLN A 151 15.63 13.28 4.02
CA GLN A 151 15.13 14.23 5.02
C GLN A 151 15.41 13.78 6.46
N ALA A 152 15.44 12.46 6.70
CA ALA A 152 15.81 11.86 7.98
C ALA A 152 17.31 12.07 8.35
N GLY A 153 18.09 12.74 7.50
CA GLY A 153 19.49 13.07 7.77
C GLY A 153 20.44 11.89 7.56
N ASN A 154 20.02 10.85 6.84
CA ASN A 154 20.91 9.75 6.50
C ASN A 154 21.99 10.19 5.50
N GLN A 155 23.18 9.64 5.66
CA GLN A 155 24.36 9.93 4.82
C GLN A 155 24.28 9.36 3.39
N PHE A 156 23.13 8.85 2.96
CA PHE A 156 22.97 8.27 1.64
C PHE A 156 22.58 9.33 0.63
N ASP A 157 23.33 9.39 -0.48
CA ASP A 157 22.91 10.14 -1.65
C ASP A 157 21.55 9.63 -2.16
N PHE A 158 20.76 10.52 -2.75
CA PHE A 158 19.45 10.20 -3.32
C PHE A 158 19.51 9.00 -4.28
N THR A 159 20.51 8.96 -5.16
CA THR A 159 20.71 7.87 -6.14
C THR A 159 20.90 6.52 -5.44
N THR A 160 21.70 6.50 -4.39
CA THR A 160 21.95 5.30 -3.58
C THR A 160 20.65 4.83 -2.93
N SER A 161 19.98 5.73 -2.21
CA SER A 161 18.72 5.42 -1.53
C SER A 161 17.64 4.94 -2.51
N PHE A 162 17.58 5.52 -3.70
CA PHE A 162 16.65 5.10 -4.75
C PHE A 162 16.92 3.67 -5.21
N VAL A 163 18.18 3.34 -5.52
CA VAL A 163 18.58 1.98 -5.96
C VAL A 163 18.35 0.96 -4.85
N LEU A 164 18.67 1.31 -3.60
CA LEU A 164 18.41 0.46 -2.43
C LEU A 164 16.92 0.16 -2.27
N ASN A 165 16.07 1.18 -2.40
CA ASN A 165 14.63 1.04 -2.22
C ASN A 165 13.88 0.48 -3.43
N PHE A 166 14.51 0.41 -4.61
CA PHE A 166 13.86 -0.09 -5.82
C PHE A 166 13.39 -1.54 -5.68
N VAL A 167 14.26 -2.41 -5.13
CA VAL A 167 13.94 -3.83 -4.91
C VAL A 167 12.75 -3.99 -3.96
N PRO A 168 12.74 -3.47 -2.73
CA PRO A 168 11.61 -3.64 -1.81
C PRO A 168 10.34 -2.95 -2.34
N ALA A 169 10.47 -1.81 -3.06
CA ALA A 169 9.33 -1.13 -3.65
C ALA A 169 8.68 -1.97 -4.75
N SER A 170 9.47 -2.65 -5.58
CA SER A 170 8.97 -3.55 -6.63
C SER A 170 8.21 -4.76 -6.05
N CYS A 171 8.65 -5.27 -4.89
CA CYS A 171 8.02 -6.41 -4.21
C CYS A 171 6.73 -6.02 -3.48
N LEU A 172 6.70 -4.85 -2.84
CA LEU A 172 5.65 -4.46 -1.87
C LEU A 172 4.55 -3.57 -2.44
N SER A 173 4.88 -2.66 -3.36
CA SER A 173 3.95 -1.62 -3.84
C SER A 173 2.60 -2.19 -4.30
N GLY A 174 2.59 -3.30 -5.04
CA GLY A 174 1.35 -3.93 -5.50
C GLY A 174 0.48 -4.43 -4.35
N VAL A 175 1.06 -5.07 -3.34
CA VAL A 175 0.29 -5.60 -2.20
C VAL A 175 -0.17 -4.47 -1.27
N CYS A 176 0.67 -3.45 -1.06
CA CYS A 176 0.31 -2.26 -0.27
C CYS A 176 -0.85 -1.48 -0.92
N LEU A 177 -0.84 -1.30 -2.24
CA LEU A 177 -1.92 -0.62 -2.96
C LEU A 177 -3.22 -1.43 -2.95
N GLU A 178 -3.13 -2.75 -3.12
CA GLU A 178 -4.29 -3.65 -2.99
C GLU A 178 -4.88 -3.59 -1.57
N PHE A 179 -4.03 -3.64 -0.55
CA PHE A 179 -4.43 -3.58 0.85
C PHE A 179 -5.13 -2.24 1.20
N THR A 180 -4.56 -1.11 0.78
CA THR A 180 -5.15 0.21 1.03
C THR A 180 -6.52 0.37 0.37
N SER A 181 -6.74 -0.21 -0.81
CA SER A 181 -8.06 -0.22 -1.47
C SER A 181 -9.15 -0.98 -0.72
N LEU A 182 -8.78 -1.96 0.11
CA LEU A 182 -9.71 -2.71 0.94
C LEU A 182 -10.00 -2.02 2.26
N LEU A 183 -8.97 -1.35 2.81
CA LEU A 183 -9.01 -0.68 4.11
C LEU A 183 -9.91 0.54 4.09
N LEU A 184 -9.78 1.40 3.06
CA LEU A 184 -10.66 2.55 2.88
C LEU A 184 -11.58 2.35 1.67
N PRO A 185 -12.92 2.37 1.86
CA PRO A 185 -13.81 2.57 0.73
C PRO A 185 -13.53 3.95 0.11
N GLU A 186 -13.53 4.04 -1.22
CA GLU A 186 -13.42 5.32 -1.93
C GLU A 186 -14.36 6.35 -1.31
N ILE A 187 -13.88 7.56 -1.01
CA ILE A 187 -14.67 8.63 -0.37
C ILE A 187 -15.94 8.93 -1.16
N TRP A 188 -15.88 8.76 -2.49
CA TRP A 188 -17.03 8.86 -3.39
C TRP A 188 -18.17 7.86 -3.10
N MET A 189 -17.88 6.65 -2.60
CA MET A 189 -18.92 5.73 -2.15
C MET A 189 -19.67 6.27 -0.92
N VAL A 190 -18.97 6.98 -0.02
CA VAL A 190 -19.60 7.60 1.17
C VAL A 190 -20.52 8.74 0.74
N PHE A 191 -20.09 9.57 -0.22
CA PHE A 191 -20.95 10.62 -0.80
C PHE A 191 -22.17 10.03 -1.51
N ARG A 192 -22.00 9.00 -2.35
CA ARG A 192 -23.10 8.35 -3.06
C ARG A 192 -24.09 7.68 -2.11
N LEU A 193 -23.63 7.10 -1.00
CA LEU A 193 -24.50 6.56 0.06
C LEU A 193 -25.32 7.64 0.77
N ARG A 194 -24.77 8.86 0.95
CA ARG A 194 -25.53 10.00 1.50
C ARG A 194 -26.62 10.44 0.53
N GLU A 195 -26.33 10.54 -0.76
CA GLU A 195 -27.33 10.88 -1.78
C GLU A 195 -28.43 9.82 -1.85
N LEU A 196 -28.08 8.52 -1.86
CA LEU A 196 -29.06 7.44 -1.84
C LEU A 196 -29.96 7.49 -0.60
N ARG A 197 -29.42 7.81 0.59
CA ARG A 197 -30.25 8.03 1.79
C ARG A 197 -31.18 9.22 1.62
N GLN A 198 -30.74 10.30 0.99
CA GLN A 198 -31.60 11.47 0.76
C GLN A 198 -32.73 11.14 -0.22
N VAL A 199 -32.43 10.45 -1.33
CA VAL A 199 -33.43 10.01 -2.31
C VAL A 199 -34.46 9.08 -1.68
N ILE A 200 -34.03 8.10 -0.88
CA ILE A 200 -34.94 7.19 -0.16
C ILE A 200 -35.81 7.96 0.85
N ARG A 201 -35.24 8.95 1.55
CA ARG A 201 -35.97 9.78 2.52
C ARG A 201 -37.04 10.62 1.81
N ILE A 202 -36.74 11.21 0.67
CA ILE A 202 -37.68 11.99 -0.15
C ILE A 202 -38.80 11.08 -0.71
N ALA A 203 -38.45 9.90 -1.24
CA ALA A 203 -39.43 8.94 -1.75
C ALA A 203 -40.40 8.47 -0.65
N ARG A 204 -39.92 8.26 0.59
CA ARG A 204 -40.76 7.88 1.73
C ARG A 204 -41.72 9.00 2.15
N ILE A 205 -41.29 10.27 2.12
CA ILE A 205 -42.16 11.42 2.40
C ILE A 205 -43.26 11.54 1.34
N ARG A 206 -42.93 11.28 0.07
CA ARG A 206 -43.88 11.34 -1.04
C ARG A 206 -44.95 10.25 -0.97
N ASN A 207 -44.56 9.00 -0.68
CA ASN A 207 -45.51 7.90 -0.52
C ASN A 207 -46.36 8.02 0.76
N GLY A 208 -45.82 8.65 1.82
CA GLY A 208 -46.58 8.92 3.04
C GLY A 208 -47.72 9.93 2.84
N ARG A 209 -47.59 10.89 1.91
CA ARG A 209 -48.64 11.88 1.61
C ARG A 209 -49.77 11.37 0.70
N SER A 210 -49.55 10.32 -0.08
CA SER A 210 -50.62 9.74 -0.93
C SER A 210 -51.60 8.86 -0.16
N GLY A 211 -51.29 8.46 1.07
CA GLY A 211 -52.18 7.66 1.92
C GLY A 211 -53.29 8.44 2.64
N ASP A 212 -53.12 9.75 2.83
CA ASP A 212 -54.07 10.60 3.56
C ASP A 212 -55.19 11.19 2.67
N GLY A 213 -55.22 10.84 1.38
CA GLY A 213 -56.17 11.38 0.39
C GLY A 213 -57.43 10.53 0.14
N HIS A 214 -57.60 9.43 0.84
CA HIS A 214 -58.80 8.59 0.77
C HIS A 214 -59.37 8.36 2.18
N MET A 215 -59.95 9.42 2.73
CA MET A 215 -61.07 9.35 3.67
C MET A 215 -62.26 10.05 3.04
#